data_AF-A0A167ZAG7-F1
#
_entry.id   AF-A0A167ZAG7-F1
#
_cell.length_a   1.000
_cell.length_b   1.000
_cell.length_c   1.000
_cell.angle_alpha   90.00
_cell.angle_beta   90.00
_cell.angle_gamma   90.00
#
_symmetry.space_group_name_H-M   'P 1'
#
loop_
_entity.id
_entity.type
_entity.pdbx_description
1 polymer ?
#
loop_
_entity_poly.entity_id
_entity_poly.type
_entity_poly.pdbx_seq_one_letter_code
_entity_poly.pdbx_strand_id
1 'polypeptide(L)'
;MSPAAVKLEPSEESLAELVIDALTEADQLMSSMRESGAGWPYIHEAWEKKSGKPIGRSSLRDRYAALQVDSAPLSDEDAKRLVKFKGEIEARFEREKWSRVADLISADGGGRYTGSMLQKKYKSILKQ
;
A
#
# COMPACT_ATOMS: atom_id res chain seq x y z
N MET A 1 -4.47 7.91 -33.47
CA MET A 1 -4.10 8.73 -32.31
C MET A 1 -4.48 7.95 -31.06
N SER A 2 -3.48 7.48 -30.32
CA SER A 2 -3.67 6.81 -29.02
C SER A 2 -4.18 7.80 -27.97
N PRO A 3 -4.94 7.33 -26.98
CA PRO A 3 -4.80 7.81 -25.62
C PRO A 3 -4.19 6.70 -24.77
N ALA A 4 -2.92 6.88 -24.43
CA ALA A 4 -2.29 6.21 -23.31
C ALA A 4 -2.61 7.00 -22.04
N ALA A 5 -3.17 6.31 -21.04
CA ALA A 5 -2.83 6.41 -19.62
C ALA A 5 -3.86 5.63 -18.81
N VAL A 6 -3.77 4.30 -18.84
CA VAL A 6 -4.30 3.47 -17.77
C VAL A 6 -3.45 3.79 -16.55
N LYS A 7 -3.97 4.59 -15.61
CA LYS A 7 -3.41 4.65 -14.27
C LYS A 7 -3.87 3.37 -13.57
N LEU A 8 -3.04 2.33 -13.73
CA LEU A 8 -3.11 1.10 -12.96
C LEU A 8 -2.93 1.51 -11.51
N GLU A 9 -4.00 1.40 -10.71
CA GLU A 9 -3.91 1.37 -9.26
C GLU A 9 -2.83 0.33 -8.90
N PRO A 10 -1.86 0.67 -8.04
CA PRO A 10 -0.79 -0.26 -7.69
C PRO A 10 -1.43 -1.51 -7.04
N SER A 11 -1.13 -2.69 -7.57
CA SER A 11 -1.58 -3.94 -6.99
C SER A 11 -1.00 -4.11 -5.59
N GLU A 12 -1.72 -4.77 -4.69
CA GLU A 12 -1.20 -5.12 -3.35
C GLU A 12 0.12 -5.92 -3.45
N GLU A 13 0.32 -6.69 -4.53
CA GLU A 13 1.60 -7.33 -4.87
C GLU A 13 2.73 -6.33 -5.15
N SER A 14 2.47 -5.24 -5.89
CA SER A 14 3.47 -4.20 -6.15
C SER A 14 3.82 -3.39 -4.90
N LEU A 15 2.91 -3.30 -3.94
CA LEU A 15 3.16 -2.68 -2.63
C LEU A 15 3.94 -3.64 -1.72
N ALA A 16 3.65 -4.95 -1.77
CA ALA A 16 4.35 -5.96 -1.01
C ALA A 16 5.80 -6.18 -1.50
N GLU A 17 6.05 -6.09 -2.81
CA GLU A 17 7.40 -6.20 -3.39
C GLU A 17 8.28 -4.98 -3.06
N LEU A 18 7.67 -3.84 -2.70
CA LEU A 18 8.33 -2.67 -2.12
C LEU A 18 8.61 -2.78 -0.61
N VAL A 19 8.03 -3.79 0.06
CA VAL A 19 8.03 -3.96 1.53
C VAL A 19 8.95 -5.09 2.00
N ILE A 20 9.54 -5.88 1.09
CA ILE A 20 10.52 -6.91 1.46
C ILE A 20 11.92 -6.47 1.06
N ASP A 21 12.47 -5.51 1.80
CA ASP A 21 13.91 -5.45 2.02
C ASP A 21 14.08 -5.61 3.53
N ALA A 22 14.48 -6.81 3.96
CA ALA A 22 14.84 -7.05 5.34
C ALA A 22 15.77 -5.92 5.82
N LEU A 23 15.51 -5.35 7.01
CA LEU A 23 16.28 -4.26 7.62
C LEU A 23 17.75 -4.33 7.21
N THR A 24 18.16 -3.50 6.25
CA THR A 24 19.54 -3.52 5.78
C THR A 24 20.45 -3.06 6.90
N GLU A 25 21.72 -3.45 6.90
CA GLU A 25 22.68 -2.94 7.91
C GLU A 25 22.75 -1.41 7.92
N ALA A 26 22.44 -0.76 6.79
CA ALA A 26 22.35 0.69 6.71
C ALA A 26 21.11 1.23 7.45
N ASP A 27 19.97 0.55 7.36
CA ASP A 27 18.74 0.92 8.06
C ASP A 27 18.88 0.74 9.58
N GLN A 28 19.54 -0.33 10.02
CA GLN A 28 19.90 -0.53 11.44
C GLN A 28 20.85 0.57 11.95
N LEU A 29 21.86 0.93 11.14
CA LEU A 29 22.77 2.03 11.44
C LEU A 29 22.03 3.35 11.59
N MET A 30 21.14 3.69 10.65
CA MET A 30 20.33 4.91 10.72
C MET A 30 19.49 4.95 12.00
N SER A 31 18.78 3.87 12.35
CA SER A 31 17.94 3.81 13.55
C SER A 31 18.76 4.05 14.83
N SER A 32 19.89 3.35 14.98
CA SER A 32 20.78 3.53 16.15
C SER A 32 21.36 4.95 16.24
N MET A 33 21.77 5.54 15.12
CA MET A 33 22.27 6.92 15.07
C MET A 33 21.17 7.92 15.42
N ARG A 34 19.93 7.67 14.99
CA ARG A 34 18.81 8.54 15.31
C ARG A 34 18.45 8.48 16.80
N GLU A 35 18.45 7.28 17.40
CA GLU A 35 18.19 7.05 18.82
C GLU A 35 19.26 7.67 19.73
N SER A 36 20.53 7.69 19.28
CA SER A 36 21.63 8.38 19.97
C SER A 36 21.64 9.90 19.80
N GLY A 37 20.65 10.47 19.09
CA GLY A 37 20.46 11.91 18.95
C GLY A 37 21.20 12.55 17.77
N ALA A 38 21.76 11.76 16.85
CA ALA A 38 22.46 12.30 15.69
C ALA A 38 21.55 13.14 14.77
N GLY A 39 22.14 14.18 14.18
CA GLY A 39 21.48 15.01 13.18
C GLY A 39 21.35 14.30 11.83
N TRP A 40 20.25 14.56 11.12
CA TRP A 40 19.97 13.99 9.79
C TRP A 40 21.11 14.11 8.77
N PRO A 41 21.87 15.22 8.69
CA PRO A 41 22.98 15.30 7.74
C PRO A 41 24.06 14.23 7.97
N TYR A 42 24.38 13.94 9.23
CA TYR A 42 25.39 12.95 9.60
C TYR A 42 24.89 11.52 9.39
N ILE A 43 23.61 11.28 9.70
CA ILE A 43 22.94 10.00 9.43
C ILE A 43 22.92 9.70 7.92
N HIS A 44 22.66 10.72 7.10
CA HIS A 44 22.61 10.58 5.64
C HIS A 44 23.97 10.17 5.07
N GLU A 45 25.05 10.83 5.46
CA GLU A 45 26.41 10.47 5.04
C GLU A 45 26.78 9.04 5.48
N ALA A 46 26.50 8.68 6.73
CA ALA A 46 26.77 7.34 7.25
C ALA A 46 25.95 6.25 6.53
N TRP A 47 24.69 6.54 6.22
CA TRP A 47 23.80 5.62 5.51
C TRP A 47 24.21 5.44 4.04
N GLU A 48 24.57 6.51 3.32
CA GLU A 48 25.07 6.41 1.94
C GLU A 48 26.40 5.65 1.87
N LYS A 49 27.30 5.90 2.84
CA LYS A 49 28.57 5.18 2.95
C LYS A 49 28.36 3.68 3.21
N LYS A 50 27.36 3.32 4.02
CA LYS A 50 27.06 1.93 4.39
C LYS A 50 26.29 1.19 3.30
N SER A 51 25.36 1.84 2.63
CA SER A 51 24.50 1.24 1.58
C SER A 51 25.14 1.26 0.19
N GLY A 52 26.12 2.14 -0.05
CA GLY A 52 26.70 2.38 -1.37
C GLY A 52 25.74 3.01 -2.38
N LYS A 53 24.56 3.46 -1.94
CA LYS A 53 23.49 4.01 -2.79
C LYS A 53 23.23 5.47 -2.42
N PRO A 54 23.29 6.41 -3.37
CA PRO A 54 22.88 7.79 -3.11
C PRO A 54 21.35 7.87 -2.98
N ILE A 55 20.85 8.61 -1.99
CA ILE A 55 19.41 8.79 -1.78
C ILE A 55 19.07 10.25 -1.47
N GLY A 56 17.84 10.66 -1.79
CA GLY A 56 17.35 11.98 -1.41
C GLY A 56 17.20 12.14 0.11
N ARG A 57 17.40 13.36 0.62
CA ARG A 57 17.25 13.67 2.06
C ARG A 57 15.83 13.41 2.59
N SER A 58 14.81 13.64 1.77
CA SER A 58 13.41 13.29 2.07
C SER A 58 13.21 11.78 2.12
N SER A 59 13.76 11.04 1.15
CA SER A 59 13.63 9.57 1.12
C SER A 59 14.28 8.85 2.30
N LEU A 60 15.32 9.41 2.94
CA LEU A 60 15.90 8.81 4.15
C LEU A 60 14.97 8.95 5.37
N ARG A 61 14.30 10.10 5.50
CA ARG A 61 13.35 10.34 6.60
C ARG A 61 12.09 9.49 6.42
N ASP A 62 11.62 9.36 5.19
CA ASP A 62 10.48 8.52 4.85
C ASP A 62 10.79 7.04 5.14
N ARG A 63 12.02 6.59 4.81
CA ARG A 63 12.52 5.27 5.20
C ARG A 63 12.52 5.09 6.72
N TYR A 64 13.09 6.03 7.49
CA TYR A 64 13.06 5.95 8.94
C TYR A 64 11.63 5.89 9.50
N ALA A 65 10.71 6.69 8.98
CA ALA A 65 9.31 6.67 9.41
C ALA A 65 8.65 5.31 9.14
N ALA A 66 8.93 4.67 8.00
CA ALA A 66 8.45 3.32 7.70
C ALA A 66 9.00 2.28 8.69
N LEU A 67 10.30 2.33 9.02
CA LEU A 67 10.91 1.43 10.02
C LEU A 67 10.27 1.57 11.41
N GLN A 68 9.87 2.79 11.76
CA GLN A 68 9.23 3.05 13.04
C GLN A 68 7.80 2.50 13.10
N VAL A 69 7.09 2.46 11.97
CA VAL A 69 5.75 1.83 11.87
C VAL A 69 5.86 0.33 12.09
N ASP A 70 6.85 -0.34 11.51
CA ASP A 70 7.09 -1.77 11.71
C ASP A 70 7.53 -2.11 13.16
N SER A 71 8.05 -1.13 13.89
CA SER A 71 8.45 -1.27 15.30
C SER A 71 7.32 -0.98 16.29
N ALA A 72 6.16 -0.52 15.83
CA ALA A 72 5.03 -0.23 16.70
C ALA A 72 4.57 -1.53 17.38
N PRO A 73 4.50 -1.59 18.71
CA PRO A 73 4.12 -2.82 19.42
C PRO A 73 2.64 -3.11 19.15
N LEU A 74 2.38 -4.01 18.20
CA LEU A 74 1.09 -4.64 17.98
C LEU A 74 1.17 -6.05 18.54
N SER A 75 0.27 -6.41 19.46
CA SER A 75 0.25 -7.78 19.97
C SER A 75 -0.10 -8.76 18.85
N ASP A 76 0.38 -10.01 18.92
CA ASP A 76 0.02 -11.05 17.94
C ASP A 76 -1.50 -11.22 17.79
N GLU A 77 -2.25 -11.03 18.88
CA GLU A 77 -3.71 -11.08 18.88
C GLU A 77 -4.33 -9.88 18.16
N ASP A 78 -3.79 -8.68 18.34
CA ASP A 78 -4.26 -7.49 17.63
C ASP A 78 -3.86 -7.51 16.15
N ALA A 79 -2.72 -8.11 15.80
CA ALA A 79 -2.33 -8.36 14.41
C ALA A 79 -3.33 -9.29 13.71
N LYS A 80 -3.76 -10.38 14.38
CA LYS A 80 -4.83 -11.26 13.86
C LYS A 80 -6.16 -10.51 13.71
N ARG A 81 -6.53 -9.67 14.67
CA ARG A 81 -7.75 -8.83 14.60
C ARG A 81 -7.68 -7.85 13.43
N LEU A 82 -6.54 -7.19 13.22
CA LEU A 82 -6.33 -6.25 12.12
C LEU A 82 -6.57 -6.92 10.77
N VAL A 83 -5.91 -8.06 10.52
CA VAL A 83 -6.06 -8.81 9.26
C VAL A 83 -7.50 -9.27 9.07
N LYS A 84 -8.13 -9.82 10.12
CA LYS A 84 -9.53 -10.25 10.07
C LYS A 84 -10.47 -9.10 9.71
N PHE A 85 -10.40 -8.00 10.45
CA PHE A 85 -11.35 -6.90 10.26
C PHE A 85 -11.11 -6.13 8.97
N LYS A 86 -9.85 -5.97 8.52
CA LYS A 86 -9.56 -5.45 7.17
C LYS A 86 -10.27 -6.28 6.11
N GLY A 87 -10.10 -7.61 6.15
CA GLY A 87 -10.74 -8.51 5.20
C GLY A 87 -12.28 -8.46 5.23
N GLU A 88 -12.88 -8.40 6.43
CA GLU A 88 -14.34 -8.28 6.59
C GLU A 88 -14.87 -6.95 6.01
N ILE A 89 -14.18 -5.84 6.26
CA ILE A 89 -14.53 -4.51 5.74
C ILE A 89 -14.40 -4.46 4.22
N GLU A 90 -13.30 -4.96 3.67
CA GLU A 90 -13.07 -4.96 2.22
C GLU A 90 -14.07 -5.84 1.48
N ALA A 91 -14.37 -7.02 2.02
CA ALA A 91 -15.41 -7.88 1.47
C ALA A 91 -16.79 -7.20 1.49
N ARG A 92 -17.08 -6.40 2.53
CA ARG A 92 -18.31 -5.60 2.60
C ARG A 92 -18.31 -4.47 1.57
N PHE A 93 -17.25 -3.69 1.49
CA PHE A 93 -17.12 -2.61 0.51
C PHE A 93 -17.21 -3.11 -0.92
N GLU A 94 -16.64 -4.27 -1.23
CA GLU A 94 -16.76 -4.88 -2.56
C GLU A 94 -18.23 -5.17 -2.90
N ARG A 95 -19.00 -5.76 -1.96
CA ARG A 95 -20.43 -6.03 -2.16
C ARG A 95 -21.24 -4.74 -2.33
N GLU A 96 -21.02 -3.77 -1.45
CA GLU A 96 -21.74 -2.48 -1.46
C GLU A 96 -21.44 -1.69 -2.72
N LYS A 97 -20.17 -1.66 -3.17
CA LYS A 97 -19.77 -1.05 -4.45
C LYS A 97 -20.60 -1.57 -5.61
N TRP A 98 -20.71 -2.88 -5.77
CA TRP A 98 -21.45 -3.45 -6.89
C TRP A 98 -22.96 -3.33 -6.75
N SER A 99 -23.49 -3.34 -5.52
CA SER A 99 -24.89 -2.98 -5.28
C SER A 99 -25.16 -1.55 -5.74
N ARG A 100 -24.27 -0.62 -5.38
CA ARG A 100 -24.41 0.79 -5.75
C ARG A 100 -24.33 1.00 -7.25
N VAL A 101 -23.45 0.29 -7.95
CA VAL A 101 -23.38 0.32 -9.42
C VAL A 101 -24.70 -0.17 -10.04
N ALA A 102 -25.30 -1.24 -9.50
CA ALA A 102 -26.60 -1.72 -9.97
C ALA A 102 -27.71 -0.67 -9.80
N ASP A 103 -27.76 -0.03 -8.63
CA ASP A 103 -28.72 1.02 -8.33
C ASP A 103 -28.57 2.21 -9.29
N LEU A 104 -27.33 2.64 -9.55
CA LEU A 104 -27.04 3.76 -10.46
C LEU A 104 -27.42 3.43 -11.90
N ILE A 105 -27.13 2.23 -12.40
CA ILE A 105 -27.55 1.80 -13.75
C ILE A 105 -29.07 1.81 -13.85
N SER A 106 -29.78 1.31 -12.85
CA SER A 106 -31.25 1.32 -12.84
C SER A 106 -31.82 2.74 -12.78
N ALA A 107 -31.21 3.63 -12.00
CA ALA A 107 -31.60 5.04 -11.90
C ALA A 107 -31.37 5.82 -13.21
N ASP A 108 -30.36 5.43 -13.98
CA ASP A 108 -30.04 6.01 -15.30
C ASP A 108 -30.90 5.42 -16.45
N GLY A 109 -31.95 4.66 -16.11
CA GLY A 109 -32.86 4.05 -17.09
C GLY A 109 -32.38 2.71 -17.66
N GLY A 110 -31.28 2.16 -17.13
CA GLY A 110 -30.79 0.83 -17.47
C GLY A 110 -31.60 -0.30 -16.84
N GLY A 111 -31.21 -1.54 -17.14
CA GLY A 111 -31.85 -2.74 -16.60
C GLY A 111 -31.60 -2.95 -15.10
N ARG A 112 -32.45 -3.77 -14.47
CA ARG A 112 -32.24 -4.24 -13.11
C ARG A 112 -31.31 -5.45 -13.11
N TYR A 113 -30.19 -5.30 -12.41
CA TYR A 113 -29.14 -6.30 -12.33
C TYR A 113 -28.71 -6.53 -10.90
N THR A 114 -28.13 -7.70 -10.61
CA THR A 114 -27.46 -7.92 -9.33
C THR A 114 -26.02 -7.41 -9.42
N GLY A 115 -25.50 -6.89 -8.30
CA GLY A 115 -24.11 -6.44 -8.24
C GLY A 115 -23.10 -7.52 -8.63
N SER A 116 -23.34 -8.78 -8.25
CA SER A 116 -22.46 -9.91 -8.60
C SER A 116 -22.42 -10.19 -10.12
N MET A 117 -23.54 -9.99 -10.83
CA MET A 117 -23.58 -10.14 -12.28
C MET A 117 -22.76 -9.03 -12.96
N LEU A 118 -22.93 -7.78 -12.50
CA LEU A 118 -22.22 -6.62 -13.02
C LEU A 118 -20.71 -6.71 -12.77
N GLN A 119 -20.30 -7.18 -11.59
CA GLN A 119 -18.89 -7.43 -11.29
C GLN A 119 -18.25 -8.40 -12.28
N LYS A 120 -18.90 -9.54 -12.53
CA LYS A 120 -18.41 -10.55 -13.48
C LYS A 120 -18.35 -9.98 -14.90
N LYS A 121 -19.39 -9.23 -15.30
CA LYS A 121 -19.46 -8.63 -16.63
C LYS A 121 -18.36 -7.58 -16.83
N TYR A 122 -18.12 -6.72 -15.85
CA TYR A 122 -17.05 -5.72 -15.87
C TYR A 122 -15.67 -6.37 -16.03
N LYS A 123 -15.37 -7.40 -15.23
CA LYS A 123 -14.11 -8.16 -15.37
C LYS A 123 -13.95 -8.81 -16.75
N SER A 124 -15.04 -9.28 -17.35
CA SER A 124 -15.01 -9.83 -18.72
C SER A 124 -14.77 -8.78 -19.79
N ILE A 125 -15.21 -7.53 -19.58
CA ILE A 125 -14.99 -6.42 -20.52
C ILE A 125 -13.53 -5.95 -20.46
N LEU A 126 -12.96 -5.83 -19.25
CA LEU A 126 -11.56 -5.38 -19.08
C LEU A 126 -10.49 -6.40 -19.48
N LYS A 127 -10.86 -7.68 -19.62
CA LYS A 127 -9.94 -8.73 -20.08
C LYS A 127 -9.90 -8.87 -21.61
N GLN A 128 -10.63 -8.02 -22.34
CA GLN A 128 -10.52 -7.87 -23.80
C GLN A 128 -9.46 -6.82 -24.13
#